data_AF-A0AAV5KQJ0-F1
#
_entry.id   AF-A0AAV5KQJ0-F1
#
_cell.length_a   1.000
_cell.length_b   1.000
_cell.length_c   1.000
_cell.angle_alpha   90.00
_cell.angle_beta   90.00
_cell.angle_gamma   90.00
#
_symmetry.space_group_name_H-M   'P 1'
#
loop_
_entity.id
_entity.type
_entity.pdbx_description
1 polymer ?
#
loop_
_entity_poly.entity_id
_entity_poly.type
_entity_poly.pdbx_seq_one_letter_code
_entity_poly.pdbx_strand_id
1 'polypeptide(L)' 'MFLPRNVNLNQVEELSWLSSPPLMLEIEENYWEGYFKGITIYFGASAHR' A
#
# COMPACT_ATOMS: atom_id res chain seq x y z
N MET A 1 -5.64 3.04 -1.65
CA MET A 1 -5.22 3.22 -3.06
C MET A 1 -4.80 1.89 -3.64
N PHE A 2 -5.30 1.48 -4.81
CA PHE A 2 -4.85 0.24 -5.46
C PHE A 2 -3.62 0.50 -6.36
N LEU A 3 -2.62 -0.38 -6.31
CA LEU A 3 -1.42 -0.36 -7.15
C LEU A 3 -1.19 -1.70 -7.85
N PRO A 4 -0.63 -1.68 -9.08
CA PRO A 4 -0.37 -2.89 -9.85
C PRO A 4 0.73 -3.75 -9.21
N ARG A 5 0.70 -5.05 -9.50
CA ARG A 5 1.62 -6.07 -8.96
C ARG A 5 3.12 -5.85 -9.17
N ASN A 6 3.51 -4.91 -10.03
CA ASN A 6 4.91 -4.61 -10.36
C ASN A 6 5.43 -3.33 -9.67
N VAL A 7 4.67 -2.77 -8.74
CA VAL A 7 5.10 -1.58 -8.00
C VAL A 7 6.27 -1.89 -7.07
N ASN A 8 7.20 -0.95 -6.96
CA ASN A 8 8.31 -1.05 -6.01
C ASN A 8 7.84 -0.66 -4.60
N LEU A 9 7.84 -1.62 -3.67
CA LEU A 9 7.39 -1.39 -2.29
C LEU A 9 8.23 -0.34 -1.56
N ASN A 10 9.52 -0.20 -1.85
CA ASN A 10 10.37 0.82 -1.23
C ASN A 10 9.86 2.24 -1.57
N GLN A 11 9.40 2.45 -2.81
CA GLN A 11 8.82 3.73 -3.22
C GLN A 11 7.47 3.98 -2.56
N VAL A 12 6.72 2.92 -2.27
CA VAL A 12 5.45 3.01 -1.53
C VAL A 12 5.70 3.41 -0.08
N GLU A 13 6.73 2.84 0.55
CA GLU A 13 7.15 3.27 1.89
C GLU A 13 7.60 4.72 1.89
N GLU A 14 8.45 5.14 0.95
CA GLU A 14 8.90 6.53 0.80
C GLU A 14 7.74 7.54 0.74
N LEU A 15 6.62 7.19 0.07
CA LEU A 15 5.42 8.04 0.04
C LEU A 15 4.88 8.35 1.44
N SER A 16 4.94 7.39 2.37
CA SER A 16 4.51 7.60 3.75
C SER A 16 5.36 8.65 4.46
N TRP A 17 6.66 8.71 4.17
CA TRP A 17 7.62 9.65 4.75
C TRP A 17 7.53 11.07 4.17
N LEU A 18 6.98 11.22 2.96
CA LEU A 18 6.79 12.55 2.34
C LEU A 18 5.69 13.37 3.03
N SER A 19 4.88 12.74 3.86
CA SER A 19 3.84 13.42 4.64
C SER A 19 4.40 13.98 5.96
N SER A 20 3.76 15.01 6.52
CA SER A 20 4.16 15.64 7.78
C SER A 20 2.95 15.75 8.71
N PRO A 21 2.85 14.91 9.77
CA PRO A 21 3.79 13.84 10.16
C PRO A 21 3.76 12.65 9.18
N PRO A 22 4.79 11.77 9.18
CA PRO A 22 4.75 10.52 8.43
C PRO A 22 3.50 9.71 8.73
N LEU A 23 2.87 9.17 7.69
CA LEU A 23 1.62 8.42 7.81
C LEU A 23 1.90 6.94 8.07
N MET A 24 1.09 6.34 8.94
CA MET A 24 1.05 4.89 9.06
C MET A 24 0.65 4.27 7.71
N LEU A 25 1.32 3.19 7.33
CA LEU A 25 1.15 2.50 6.05
C LEU A 25 0.74 1.05 6.30
N GLU A 26 -0.34 0.62 5.65
CA GLU A 26 -0.76 -0.78 5.62
C GLU A 26 -0.91 -1.24 4.16
N ILE A 27 -0.51 -2.47 3.88
CA ILE A 27 -0.48 -3.05 2.53
C ILE A 27 -1.28 -4.35 2.55
N GLU A 28 -2.34 -4.41 1.75
CA GLU A 28 -3.17 -5.58 1.53
C GLU A 28 -2.91 -6.15 0.13
N GLU A 29 -2.53 -7.42 0.05
CA GLU A 29 -2.38 -8.11 -1.23
C GLU A 29 -3.74 -8.54 -1.79
N ASN A 30 -3.95 -8.33 -3.09
CA ASN A 30 -5.17 -8.71 -3.78
C ASN A 30 -4.93 -9.90 -4.70
N TYR A 31 -5.75 -10.94 -4.51
CA TYR A 31 -5.75 -12.15 -5.32
C TYR A 31 -7.12 -12.33 -5.99
N TRP A 32 -7.13 -12.77 -7.25
CA TRP A 32 -8.33 -13.22 -7.94
C TRP A 32 -8.07 -14.62 -8.48
N GLU A 33 -8.86 -15.59 -8.03
CA GLU A 33 -8.67 -17.02 -8.35
C GLU A 33 -7.25 -17.52 -8.06
N GLY A 34 -6.66 -17.07 -6.94
CA GLY A 34 -5.29 -17.41 -6.55
C GLY A 34 -4.19 -16.66 -7.33
N TYR A 35 -4.55 -15.85 -8.32
CA TYR A 35 -3.59 -15.03 -9.07
C TYR A 35 -3.40 -13.67 -8.41
N PHE A 36 -2.15 -13.32 -8.09
CA PHE A 36 -1.80 -12.00 -7.57
C PHE A 36 -2.09 -10.91 -8.61
N LYS A 37 -2.92 -9.93 -8.23
CA LYS A 37 -3.34 -8.81 -9.08
C LYS A 37 -2.64 -7.52 -8.73
N GLY A 38 -2.29 -7.32 -7.46
CA GLY A 38 -1.65 -6.10 -6.98
C GLY A 38 -1.90 -5.89 -5.50
N ILE A 39 -1.70 -4.66 -5.04
CA ILE A 39 -1.84 -4.30 -3.63
C ILE A 39 -2.83 -3.16 -3.46
N THR A 40 -3.50 -3.13 -2.31
CA THR A 40 -4.23 -1.96 -1.82
C THR A 40 -3.46 -1.39 -0.64
N ILE A 41 -3.14 -0.11 -0.73
CA ILE A 41 -2.42 0.62 0.30
C ILE A 41 -3.39 1.50 1.07
N TYR A 42 -3.25 1.50 2.39
CA TYR A 42 -3.98 2.38 3.29
C TYR A 42 -2.98 3.30 4.01
N PHE A 43 -3.35 4.57 4.14
CA PHE A 43 -2.54 5.57 4.84
C PHE A 43 -3.29 6.13 6.05
N GLY A 44 -2.57 6.42 7.13
CA GLY A 44 -3.09 7.10 8.31
C GLY A 44 -4.30 6.38 8.93
N ALA A 45 -5.40 7.09 9.15
CA ALA A 45 -6.61 6.54 9.78
C ALA A 45 -7.27 5.38 9.00
N SER A 46 -6.90 5.15 7.74
CA SER A 46 -7.38 4.01 6.97
C SER A 46 -6.58 2.73 7.21
N ALA A 47 -5.42 2.81 7.88
CA ALA A 47 -4.46 1.71 8.09
C ALA A 47 -4.76 0.90 9.38
N HIS A 48 -6.02 0.50 9.58
CA HIS A 48 -6.47 -0.22 10.77
C HIS A 48 -7.17 -1.55 10.46
N ARG A 49 -6.81 -2.19 9.34
CA ARG A 49 -7.46 -3.43 8.92
C ARG A 49 -6.71 -4.68 9.39
#